data_AF-A0A4U6XFG0-F1
#
_entry.id   AF-A0A4U6XFG0-F1
#
_cell.length_a   1.000
_cell.length_b   1.000
_cell.length_c   1.000
_cell.angle_alpha   90.00
_cell.angle_beta   90.00
_cell.angle_gamma   90.00
#
_symmetry.space_group_name_H-M   'P 1'
#
loop_
_entity.id
_entity.type
_entity.pdbx_description
1 polymer ?
#
loop_
_entity_poly.entity_id
_entity_poly.type
_entity_poly.pdbx_seq_one_letter_code
_entity_poly.pdbx_strand_id
1 'polypeptide(L)'
;MELPLAEDFMKEASELPRGNHLNAVYLHKDAYFEAQYEILRHEGVEPIRRAVQEYRSAPEMIESAETCVYTDVFVRGVNIIRLGVMIRVTFSSVRARHFINWPASQRLVPGTIVALSPAWDNFQTRCIVAAVTGRYDELIDSPMTPPPLDLEIHDAQTTAGLMDPDQDYVMIEARSSYFEAVRHVLEGLKQTAKDE
;
A
#
# COMPACT_ATOMS: atom_id res chain seq x y z
N MET A 1 -6.83 5.07 -12.76
CA MET A 1 -5.60 4.95 -11.95
C MET A 1 -5.49 3.49 -11.53
N GLU A 2 -4.36 2.84 -11.77
CA GLU A 2 -4.19 1.43 -11.36
C GLU A 2 -3.37 1.34 -10.07
N LEU A 3 -4.06 1.35 -8.94
CA LEU A 3 -3.49 0.79 -7.72
C LEU A 3 -3.44 -0.74 -7.84
N PRO A 4 -2.51 -1.39 -7.11
CA PRO A 4 -2.52 -2.84 -7.01
C PRO A 4 -3.85 -3.32 -6.46
N LEU A 5 -4.32 -4.49 -6.92
CA LEU A 5 -5.51 -5.10 -6.36
C LEU A 5 -5.15 -5.88 -5.09
N ALA A 6 -6.13 -6.10 -4.21
CA ALA A 6 -5.96 -6.92 -3.02
C ALA A 6 -5.41 -8.32 -3.34
N GLU A 7 -5.85 -8.90 -4.46
CA GLU A 7 -5.36 -10.18 -4.97
C GLU A 7 -3.85 -10.16 -5.25
N ASP A 8 -3.30 -9.02 -5.69
CA ASP A 8 -1.88 -8.90 -6.01
C ASP A 8 -1.00 -8.94 -4.76
N PHE A 9 -1.54 -8.60 -3.59
CA PHE A 9 -0.84 -8.70 -2.30
C PHE A 9 -1.02 -10.08 -1.66
N MET A 10 -2.16 -10.73 -1.90
CA MET A 10 -2.56 -11.98 -1.26
C MET A 10 -2.06 -13.24 -2.00
N LYS A 11 -1.66 -13.12 -3.28
CA LYS A 11 -1.02 -14.21 -4.04
C LYS A 11 0.28 -14.67 -3.38
N GLU A 12 0.53 -15.98 -3.38
CA GLU A 12 1.85 -16.54 -3.07
C GLU A 12 2.88 -16.04 -4.08
N ALA A 13 4.16 -16.04 -3.70
CA ALA A 13 5.25 -15.44 -4.47
C ALA A 13 5.14 -15.80 -5.96
N SER A 14 4.93 -14.78 -6.80
CA SER A 14 4.83 -14.97 -8.25
C SER A 14 6.22 -15.25 -8.81
N GLU A 15 6.31 -16.16 -9.78
CA GLU A 15 7.50 -16.25 -10.62
C GLU A 15 7.76 -14.89 -11.28
N LEU A 16 9.05 -14.54 -11.43
CA LEU A 16 9.47 -13.35 -12.17
C LEU A 16 8.82 -13.35 -13.57
N PRO A 17 8.44 -12.18 -14.12
CA PRO A 17 7.85 -12.11 -15.45
C PRO A 17 8.73 -12.85 -16.46
N ARG A 18 8.17 -13.92 -17.07
CA ARG A 18 8.92 -14.87 -17.90
C ARG A 18 9.48 -14.26 -19.20
N GLY A 19 9.14 -13.00 -19.50
CA GLY A 19 9.52 -12.29 -20.72
C GLY A 19 10.88 -11.59 -20.72
N ASN A 20 11.58 -11.48 -19.58
CA ASN A 20 12.84 -10.72 -19.53
C ASN A 20 14.06 -11.55 -19.98
N HIS A 21 14.12 -11.86 -21.27
CA HIS A 21 15.33 -12.40 -21.87
C HIS A 21 16.31 -11.24 -22.11
N LEU A 22 17.34 -11.11 -21.26
CA LEU A 22 18.40 -10.08 -21.37
C LEU A 22 19.06 -9.99 -22.76
N ASN A 23 18.91 -11.02 -23.60
CA ASN A 23 19.46 -11.13 -24.95
C ASN A 23 18.40 -11.36 -26.06
N ALA A 24 17.10 -11.20 -25.79
CA ALA A 24 16.08 -11.37 -26.83
C ALA A 24 15.81 -10.07 -27.57
N VAL A 25 15.76 -10.17 -28.90
CA VAL A 25 15.16 -9.15 -29.76
C VAL A 25 13.65 -9.31 -29.65
N TYR A 26 12.96 -8.34 -29.05
CA TYR A 26 11.50 -8.32 -29.02
C TYR A 26 10.97 -8.18 -30.45
N LEU A 27 10.04 -9.05 -30.84
CA LEU A 27 9.49 -9.09 -32.21
C LEU A 27 8.73 -7.81 -32.58
N HIS A 28 8.06 -7.20 -31.61
CA HIS A 28 7.21 -6.02 -31.79
C HIS A 28 7.39 -5.04 -30.63
N LYS A 29 7.14 -3.75 -30.89
CA LYS A 29 7.20 -2.66 -29.90
C LYS A 29 6.28 -2.94 -28.70
N ASP A 30 5.09 -3.48 -28.95
CA ASP A 30 4.11 -3.80 -27.91
C ASP A 30 4.61 -4.89 -26.97
N ALA A 31 5.26 -5.92 -27.51
CA ALA A 31 5.86 -6.99 -26.69
C ALA A 31 6.98 -6.47 -25.77
N TYR A 32 7.73 -5.45 -26.21
CA TYR A 32 8.71 -4.78 -25.36
C TYR A 32 8.01 -3.99 -24.24
N PHE A 33 6.99 -3.20 -24.56
CA PHE A 33 6.29 -2.40 -23.55
C PHE A 33 5.50 -3.24 -22.55
N GLU A 34 4.90 -4.34 -22.99
CA GLU A 34 4.23 -5.29 -22.12
C GLU A 34 5.23 -5.91 -21.13
N ALA A 35 6.39 -6.37 -21.60
CA ALA A 35 7.44 -6.89 -20.72
C ALA A 35 7.95 -5.84 -19.73
N GLN A 36 8.19 -4.60 -20.18
CA GLN A 36 8.59 -3.50 -19.28
C GLN A 36 7.50 -3.17 -18.26
N TYR A 37 6.24 -3.18 -18.68
CA TYR A 37 5.09 -2.95 -17.80
C TYR A 37 5.00 -4.04 -16.72
N GLU A 38 5.13 -5.32 -17.08
CA GLU A 38 5.08 -6.43 -16.13
C GLU A 38 6.22 -6.36 -15.10
N ILE A 39 7.44 -6.04 -15.54
CA ILE A 39 8.61 -5.90 -14.66
C ILE A 39 8.39 -4.77 -13.66
N LEU A 40 8.01 -3.59 -14.14
CA LEU A 40 7.78 -2.43 -13.30
C LEU A 40 6.62 -2.67 -12.32
N ARG A 41 5.52 -3.26 -12.80
CA ARG A 41 4.39 -3.64 -11.93
C ARG A 41 4.84 -4.62 -10.85
N HIS A 42 5.66 -5.61 -11.20
CA HIS A 42 6.21 -6.55 -10.24
C HIS A 42 7.08 -5.85 -9.20
N GLU A 43 8.02 -5.00 -9.62
CA GLU A 43 8.92 -4.24 -8.74
C GLU A 43 8.14 -3.36 -7.75
N GLY A 44 7.06 -2.72 -8.21
CA GLY A 44 6.24 -1.88 -7.35
C GLY A 44 5.40 -2.65 -6.32
N VAL A 45 4.95 -3.87 -6.63
CA VAL A 45 4.03 -4.64 -5.76
C VAL A 45 4.75 -5.63 -4.85
N GLU A 46 5.91 -6.14 -5.27
CA GLU A 46 6.63 -7.18 -4.53
C GLU A 46 6.98 -6.81 -3.09
N PRO A 47 7.45 -5.59 -2.77
CA PRO A 47 7.78 -5.22 -1.38
C PRO A 47 6.58 -5.35 -0.45
N ILE A 48 5.43 -4.82 -0.84
CA ILE A 48 4.22 -4.86 0.00
C ILE A 48 3.60 -6.26 0.06
N ARG A 49 3.67 -7.03 -1.03
CA ARG A 49 3.28 -8.45 -1.03
C ARG A 49 4.09 -9.23 -0.01
N ARG A 50 5.43 -9.10 -0.01
CA ARG A 50 6.30 -9.76 0.97
C ARG A 50 5.97 -9.34 2.40
N ALA A 51 5.77 -8.04 2.63
CA ALA A 51 5.39 -7.53 3.94
C ALA A 51 4.06 -8.12 4.46
N VAL A 52 3.05 -8.22 3.59
CA VAL A 52 1.76 -8.84 3.92
C VAL A 52 1.93 -10.34 4.20
N GLN A 53 2.71 -11.08 3.41
CA GLN A 53 2.95 -12.51 3.64
C GLN A 53 3.77 -12.78 4.91
N GLU A 54 4.79 -11.95 5.19
CA GLU A 54 5.56 -11.99 6.43
C GLU A 54 4.61 -11.83 7.64
N TYR A 55 3.77 -10.80 7.62
CA TYR A 55 2.77 -10.57 8.66
C TYR A 55 1.75 -11.70 8.77
N ARG A 56 1.20 -12.16 7.66
CA ARG A 56 0.21 -13.25 7.63
C ARG A 56 0.75 -14.55 8.23
N SER A 57 2.04 -14.82 8.07
CA SER A 57 2.70 -16.01 8.63
C SER A 57 2.87 -15.93 10.16
N ALA A 58 3.03 -14.72 10.70
CA ALA A 58 3.19 -14.47 12.12
C ALA A 58 2.53 -13.13 12.52
N PRO A 59 1.20 -13.09 12.75
CA PRO A 59 0.47 -11.85 13.06
C PRO A 59 0.95 -11.13 14.34
N GLU A 60 1.62 -11.87 15.23
CA GLU A 60 2.24 -11.35 16.43
C GLU A 60 3.65 -10.78 16.23
N MET A 61 4.12 -10.67 14.97
CA MET A 61 5.41 -10.07 14.68
C MET A 61 5.48 -8.62 15.15
N ILE A 62 6.71 -8.18 15.42
CA ILE A 62 7.03 -6.76 15.51
C ILE A 62 7.32 -6.24 14.10
N GLU A 63 7.88 -5.04 13.98
CA GLU A 63 8.43 -4.60 12.71
C GLU A 63 9.71 -5.35 12.33
N SER A 64 9.92 -5.50 11.02
CA SER A 64 11.16 -6.01 10.45
C SER A 64 11.93 -4.88 9.74
N ALA A 65 13.07 -5.21 9.12
CA ALA A 65 13.83 -4.25 8.32
C ALA A 65 13.07 -3.80 7.06
N GLU A 66 12.09 -4.59 6.61
CA GLU A 66 11.33 -4.36 5.37
C GLU A 66 9.85 -4.02 5.66
N THR A 67 9.31 -4.46 6.81
CA THR A 67 7.88 -4.37 7.13
C THR A 67 7.61 -3.47 8.34
N CYS A 68 6.74 -2.49 8.17
CA CYS A 68 6.14 -1.69 9.22
C CYS A 68 4.73 -2.22 9.52
N VAL A 69 4.37 -2.30 10.81
CA VAL A 69 3.08 -2.84 11.27
C VAL A 69 2.40 -1.81 12.17
N TYR A 70 1.16 -1.48 11.84
CA TYR A 70 0.33 -0.55 12.58
C TYR A 70 -0.92 -1.27 13.08
N THR A 71 -1.19 -1.19 14.38
CA THR A 71 -2.35 -1.83 15.02
C THR A 71 -3.37 -0.78 15.45
N ASP A 72 -4.51 -1.23 15.97
CA ASP A 72 -5.55 -0.34 16.51
C ASP A 72 -5.95 0.75 15.51
N VAL A 73 -6.02 0.36 14.23
CA VAL A 73 -6.34 1.28 13.14
C VAL A 73 -7.86 1.44 13.14
N PHE A 74 -8.34 2.64 13.45
CA PHE A 74 -9.75 2.97 13.51
C PHE A 74 -10.09 4.08 12.53
N VAL A 75 -11.21 3.94 11.83
CA VAL A 75 -11.79 5.01 11.03
C VAL A 75 -12.46 6.02 11.94
N ARG A 76 -12.02 7.28 11.86
CA ARG A 76 -12.52 8.40 12.69
C ARG A 76 -13.36 9.40 11.92
N GLY A 77 -13.34 9.33 10.60
CA GLY A 77 -14.16 10.20 9.78
C GLY A 77 -13.87 10.06 8.31
N VAL A 78 -14.47 10.94 7.54
CA VAL A 78 -14.37 10.99 6.09
C VAL A 78 -14.07 12.42 5.69
N ASN A 79 -13.11 12.58 4.79
CA ASN A 79 -12.75 13.85 4.19
C ASN A 79 -13.10 13.78 2.69
N ILE A 80 -14.03 14.62 2.25
CA ILE A 80 -14.47 14.66 0.85
C ILE A 80 -13.86 15.91 0.23
N ILE A 81 -12.98 15.70 -0.74
CA ILE A 81 -12.34 16.77 -1.51
C ILE A 81 -12.60 16.59 -3.00
N ARG A 82 -12.23 17.57 -3.82
CA ARG A 82 -12.41 17.48 -5.28
C ARG A 82 -11.75 16.27 -5.93
N LEU A 83 -10.69 15.74 -5.31
CA LEU A 83 -9.97 14.57 -5.82
C LEU A 83 -10.67 13.24 -5.48
N GLY A 84 -11.54 13.20 -4.48
CA GLY A 84 -12.19 11.96 -4.06
C GLY A 84 -12.67 11.95 -2.62
N VAL A 85 -12.96 10.74 -2.15
CA VAL A 85 -13.36 10.44 -0.77
C VAL A 85 -12.17 9.80 -0.06
N MET A 86 -11.72 10.42 1.02
CA MET A 86 -10.65 9.92 1.86
C MET A 86 -11.23 9.54 3.22
N ILE A 87 -10.75 8.44 3.80
CA ILE A 87 -11.07 8.06 5.16
C ILE A 87 -9.98 8.54 6.10
N ARG A 88 -10.38 9.17 7.20
CA ARG A 88 -9.45 9.57 8.25
C ARG A 88 -9.29 8.42 9.23
N VAL A 89 -8.06 7.99 9.46
CA VAL A 89 -7.73 6.93 10.41
C VAL A 89 -6.80 7.42 11.51
N THR A 90 -6.96 6.83 12.69
CA THR A 90 -6.00 6.87 13.79
C THR A 90 -5.46 5.47 14.00
N PHE A 91 -4.22 5.33 14.47
CA PHE A 91 -3.58 4.03 14.62
C PHE A 91 -2.59 4.03 15.78
N SER A 92 -1.98 2.87 16.00
CA SER A 92 -0.94 2.62 17.00
C SER A 92 0.31 2.10 16.31
N SER A 93 1.47 2.64 16.68
CA SER A 93 2.79 2.20 16.17
C SER A 93 3.58 1.39 17.20
N VAL A 94 2.89 0.78 18.17
CA VAL A 94 3.52 0.02 19.27
C VAL A 94 4.43 -1.13 18.78
N ARG A 95 4.14 -1.70 17.61
CA ARG A 95 4.94 -2.77 16.99
C ARG A 95 6.35 -2.31 16.59
N ALA A 96 6.60 -1.01 16.46
CA ALA A 96 7.93 -0.46 16.22
C ALA A 96 8.89 -0.67 17.40
N ARG A 97 8.38 -0.70 18.65
CA ARG A 97 9.18 -0.81 19.89
C ARG A 97 10.26 0.28 20.09
N HIS A 98 10.18 1.38 19.37
CA HIS A 98 11.00 2.56 19.55
C HIS A 98 10.18 3.82 19.25
N PHE A 99 10.62 4.96 19.78
CA PHE A 99 10.00 6.25 19.49
C PHE A 99 10.19 6.61 18.01
N ILE A 100 9.11 7.01 17.35
CA ILE A 100 9.14 7.49 15.96
C ILE A 100 9.05 9.01 15.98
N ASN A 101 10.08 9.67 15.47
CA ASN A 101 10.01 11.09 15.18
C ASN A 101 9.22 11.28 13.88
N TRP A 102 7.89 11.36 13.98
CA TRP A 102 6.97 11.43 12.84
C TRP A 102 7.29 12.55 11.84
N PRO A 103 7.52 13.82 12.25
CA PRO A 103 7.92 14.88 11.33
C PRO A 103 9.17 14.57 10.50
N ALA A 104 10.14 13.83 11.06
CA ALA A 104 11.36 13.43 10.35
C ALA A 104 11.25 12.05 9.67
N SER A 105 10.17 11.31 9.92
CA SER A 105 9.99 9.95 9.44
C SER A 105 9.51 9.91 8.00
N GLN A 106 10.03 8.96 7.23
CA GLN A 106 9.54 8.64 5.88
C GLN A 106 8.39 7.61 5.89
N ARG A 107 7.94 7.17 7.06
CA ARG A 107 6.80 6.26 7.21
C ARG A 107 5.49 6.95 6.85
N LEU A 108 4.62 6.28 6.12
CA LEU A 108 3.24 6.73 5.86
C LEU A 108 3.18 8.17 5.31
N VAL A 109 4.15 8.54 4.47
CA VAL A 109 4.11 9.82 3.76
C VAL A 109 3.06 9.75 2.65
N PRO A 110 2.50 10.88 2.19
CA PRO A 110 1.61 10.88 1.02
C PRO A 110 2.26 10.17 -0.17
N GLY A 111 1.48 9.32 -0.85
CA GLY A 111 1.96 8.46 -1.93
C GLY A 111 2.31 7.03 -1.50
N THR A 112 2.51 6.78 -0.20
CA THR A 112 2.74 5.43 0.33
C THR A 112 1.52 4.54 0.11
N ILE A 113 1.75 3.33 -0.41
CA ILE A 113 0.71 2.29 -0.49
C ILE A 113 0.74 1.45 0.78
N VAL A 114 -0.44 1.20 1.32
CA VAL A 114 -0.65 0.38 2.52
C VAL A 114 -1.68 -0.70 2.25
N ALA A 115 -1.56 -1.79 3.00
CA ALA A 115 -2.52 -2.88 3.00
C ALA A 115 -3.22 -2.91 4.37
N LEU A 116 -4.54 -3.00 4.40
CA LEU A 116 -5.33 -3.12 5.61
C LEU A 116 -6.08 -4.45 5.65
N SER A 117 -6.28 -4.98 6.84
CA SER A 117 -7.16 -6.12 7.10
C SER A 117 -7.86 -5.93 8.44
N PRO A 118 -9.13 -6.35 8.61
CA PRO A 118 -9.73 -6.40 9.94
C PRO A 118 -8.81 -7.16 10.89
N ALA A 119 -8.62 -6.66 12.12
CA ALA A 119 -7.65 -7.25 13.05
C ALA A 119 -7.99 -8.71 13.41
N TRP A 120 -9.26 -9.09 13.36
CA TRP A 120 -9.69 -10.48 13.53
C TRP A 120 -9.37 -11.39 12.33
N ASP A 121 -9.21 -10.83 11.13
CA ASP A 121 -8.91 -11.59 9.90
C ASP A 121 -7.41 -11.73 9.66
N ASN A 122 -6.57 -10.76 10.07
CA ASN A 122 -5.11 -10.81 9.93
C ASN A 122 -4.62 -11.23 8.53
N PHE A 123 -5.21 -10.65 7.48
CA PHE A 123 -4.91 -10.94 6.08
C PHE A 123 -5.09 -12.42 5.71
N GLN A 124 -6.00 -13.15 6.37
CA GLN A 124 -6.31 -14.53 5.96
C GLN A 124 -7.24 -14.55 4.74
N THR A 125 -8.26 -13.70 4.73
CA THR A 125 -9.26 -13.66 3.65
C THR A 125 -9.54 -12.26 3.13
N ARG A 126 -9.26 -11.22 3.91
CA ARG A 126 -9.57 -9.83 3.60
C ARG A 126 -8.29 -9.00 3.53
N CYS A 127 -8.13 -8.31 2.41
CA CYS A 127 -7.08 -7.32 2.20
C CYS A 127 -7.72 -6.12 1.49
N ILE A 128 -7.43 -4.93 1.99
CA ILE A 128 -7.88 -3.65 1.48
C ILE A 128 -6.63 -2.87 1.08
N VAL A 129 -6.58 -2.42 -0.16
CA VAL A 129 -5.46 -1.60 -0.64
C VAL A 129 -5.84 -0.14 -0.51
N ALA A 130 -4.97 0.66 0.08
CA ALA A 130 -5.17 2.09 0.20
C ALA A 130 -3.88 2.87 -0.10
N ALA A 131 -4.03 4.11 -0.53
CA ALA A 131 -2.94 5.06 -0.68
C ALA A 131 -3.04 6.14 0.40
N VAL A 132 -1.92 6.47 1.03
CA VAL A 132 -1.86 7.60 1.96
C VAL A 132 -1.95 8.90 1.14
N THR A 133 -2.93 9.73 1.45
CA THR A 133 -3.12 11.04 0.80
C THR A 133 -2.73 12.21 1.69
N GLY A 134 -2.70 12.01 3.00
CA GLY A 134 -2.33 13.05 3.97
C GLY A 134 -1.85 12.45 5.28
N ARG A 135 -0.82 13.06 5.87
CA ARG A 135 -0.32 12.79 7.22
C ARG A 135 -0.27 14.12 7.98
N TYR A 136 -0.99 14.21 9.09
CA TYR A 136 -1.19 15.46 9.82
C TYR A 136 -0.25 15.56 11.03
N ASP A 137 1.04 15.79 10.75
CA ASP A 137 2.10 15.87 11.77
C ASP A 137 1.87 17.01 12.79
N GLU A 138 1.15 18.06 12.39
CA GLU A 138 0.78 19.18 13.24
C GLU A 138 -0.26 18.83 14.32
N LEU A 139 -0.94 17.68 14.20
CA LEU A 139 -1.93 17.18 15.18
C LEU A 139 -1.31 16.18 16.18
N ILE A 140 0.02 16.12 16.25
CA ILE A 140 0.72 15.28 17.22
C ILE A 140 0.67 15.96 18.59
N ASP A 141 -0.20 15.46 19.46
CA ASP A 141 -0.34 15.97 20.83
C ASP A 141 0.73 15.41 21.78
N SER A 142 1.37 14.30 21.43
CA SER A 142 2.37 13.61 22.25
C SER A 142 3.36 12.83 21.38
N PRO A 143 4.65 12.70 21.78
CA PRO A 143 5.63 11.90 21.05
C PRO A 143 5.24 10.43 20.86
N MET A 144 4.29 9.94 21.66
CA MET A 144 3.79 8.56 21.62
C MET A 144 2.58 8.37 20.70
N THR A 145 1.92 9.46 20.30
CA THR A 145 0.70 9.40 19.50
C THR A 145 1.07 9.64 18.04
N PRO A 146 0.80 8.69 17.12
CA PRO A 146 1.03 8.92 15.72
C PRO A 146 0.04 9.95 15.13
N PRO A 147 0.44 10.67 14.08
CA PRO A 147 -0.44 11.61 13.41
C PRO A 147 -1.62 10.88 12.75
N PRO A 148 -2.82 11.47 12.72
CA PRO A 148 -3.91 10.97 11.88
C PRO A 148 -3.49 10.92 10.41
N LEU A 149 -4.05 9.95 9.67
CA LEU A 149 -3.84 9.80 8.24
C LEU A 149 -5.15 9.94 7.49
N ASP A 150 -5.10 10.49 6.29
CA ASP A 150 -6.14 10.34 5.29
C ASP A 150 -5.70 9.27 4.28
N LEU A 151 -6.55 8.26 4.09
CA LEU A 151 -6.34 7.17 3.13
C LEU A 151 -7.37 7.26 2.00
N GLU A 152 -6.91 7.07 0.77
CA GLU A 152 -7.77 6.88 -0.40
C GLU A 152 -7.90 5.39 -0.70
N ILE A 153 -9.15 4.93 -0.84
CA ILE A 153 -9.50 3.59 -1.27
C ILE A 153 -10.32 3.74 -2.55
N HIS A 154 -9.87 3.10 -3.63
CA HIS A 154 -10.52 3.24 -4.94
C HIS A 154 -11.89 2.58 -5.02
N ASP A 155 -12.12 1.48 -4.30
CA ASP A 155 -13.41 0.80 -4.34
C ASP A 155 -14.40 1.42 -3.33
N ALA A 156 -15.45 2.05 -3.85
CA ALA A 156 -16.46 2.73 -3.03
C ALA A 156 -17.23 1.78 -2.09
N GLN A 157 -17.44 0.52 -2.49
CA GLN A 157 -18.11 -0.47 -1.64
C GLN A 157 -17.24 -0.84 -0.44
N THR A 158 -15.95 -1.07 -0.69
CA THR A 158 -14.95 -1.26 0.36
C THR A 158 -14.93 -0.05 1.28
N THR A 159 -14.81 1.18 0.77
CA THR A 159 -14.83 2.40 1.58
C THR A 159 -16.06 2.51 2.49
N ALA A 160 -17.24 2.16 1.98
CA ALA A 160 -18.47 2.16 2.79
C ALA A 160 -18.42 1.10 3.92
N GLY A 161 -17.81 -0.07 3.66
CA GLY A 161 -17.64 -1.13 4.65
C GLY A 161 -16.64 -0.81 5.76
N LEU A 162 -15.77 0.20 5.59
CA LEU A 162 -14.83 0.66 6.63
C LEU A 162 -15.46 1.64 7.62
N MET A 163 -16.72 2.06 7.42
CA MET A 163 -17.37 3.09 8.26
C MET A 163 -17.94 2.56 9.58
N ASP A 164 -17.54 1.36 10.00
CA ASP A 164 -17.86 0.83 11.33
C ASP A 164 -16.86 1.38 12.37
N PRO A 165 -17.31 2.21 13.33
CA PRO A 165 -16.41 2.83 14.31
C PRO A 165 -15.83 1.85 15.32
N ASP A 166 -16.44 0.68 15.51
CA ASP A 166 -16.02 -0.33 16.48
C ASP A 166 -15.06 -1.37 15.86
N GLN A 167 -14.95 -1.40 14.52
CA GLN A 167 -14.05 -2.29 13.82
C GLN A 167 -12.62 -1.74 13.82
N ASP A 168 -11.71 -2.52 14.41
CA ASP A 168 -10.28 -2.28 14.35
C ASP A 168 -9.63 -2.99 13.15
N TYR A 169 -8.59 -2.38 12.63
CA TYR A 169 -7.80 -2.93 11.53
C TYR A 169 -6.33 -3.02 11.92
N VAL A 170 -5.63 -3.91 11.24
CA VAL A 170 -4.18 -3.87 11.11
C VAL A 170 -3.83 -3.27 9.75
N MET A 171 -2.79 -2.44 9.72
CA MET A 171 -2.29 -1.81 8.51
C MET A 171 -0.80 -2.10 8.35
N ILE A 172 -0.40 -2.48 7.13
CA ILE A 172 0.95 -2.88 6.77
C ILE A 172 1.50 -1.92 5.73
N GLU A 173 2.74 -1.49 5.93
CA GLU A 173 3.54 -0.70 4.99
C GLU A 173 4.86 -1.43 4.73
N ALA A 174 5.29 -1.50 3.48
CA ALA A 174 6.65 -1.91 3.14
C ALA A 174 7.57 -0.68 3.11
N ARG A 175 8.71 -0.75 3.82
CA ARG A 175 9.68 0.35 3.95
C ARG A 175 10.35 0.76 2.63
N SER A 176 10.36 -0.14 1.65
CA SER A 176 10.96 0.07 0.32
C SER A 176 9.92 0.26 -0.79
N SER A 177 8.64 0.49 -0.46
CA SER A 177 7.59 0.69 -1.46
C SER A 177 7.58 2.13 -1.97
N TYR A 178 8.06 2.33 -3.22
CA TYR A 178 7.93 3.60 -3.94
C TYR A 178 7.02 3.43 -5.17
N PHE A 179 5.87 2.77 -4.96
CA PHE A 179 4.92 2.43 -6.03
C PHE A 179 4.43 3.66 -6.81
N GLU A 180 4.36 4.83 -6.19
CA GLU A 180 3.89 6.05 -6.86
C GLU A 180 4.83 6.49 -8.02
N ALA A 181 6.14 6.32 -7.90
CA ALA A 181 7.04 6.61 -9.03
C ALA A 181 6.87 5.60 -10.16
N VAL A 182 6.70 4.33 -9.80
CA VAL A 182 6.45 3.24 -10.77
C VAL A 182 5.13 3.50 -11.51
N ARG A 183 4.08 3.99 -10.82
CA ARG A 183 2.77 4.33 -11.40
C ARG A 183 2.90 5.26 -12.61
N HIS A 184 3.62 6.36 -12.49
CA HIS A 184 3.72 7.33 -13.59
C HIS A 184 4.37 6.73 -14.84
N VAL A 185 5.34 5.84 -14.65
CA VAL A 185 5.97 5.10 -15.75
C VAL A 185 5.00 4.09 -16.35
N LEU A 186 4.25 3.35 -15.53
CA LEU A 186 3.23 2.39 -15.98
C LEU A 186 2.12 3.05 -16.81
N GLU A 187 1.65 4.23 -16.39
CA GLU A 187 0.64 5.00 -17.12
C GLU A 187 1.18 5.48 -18.48
N GLY A 188 2.40 6.00 -18.50
CA GLY A 188 3.08 6.40 -19.74
C GLY A 188 3.28 5.24 -20.73
N LEU A 189 3.71 4.07 -20.24
CA LEU A 189 3.87 2.86 -21.04
C LEU A 189 2.53 2.42 -21.65
N LYS A 190 1.45 2.45 -20.87
CA LYS A 190 0.10 2.11 -21.36
C LYS A 190 -0.40 3.06 -22.43
N GLN A 191 -0.17 4.36 -22.30
CA GLN A 191 -0.57 5.32 -23.32
C GLN A 191 0.22 5.13 -24.61
N THR A 192 1.53 4.92 -24.50
CA THR A 192 2.43 4.73 -25.65
C THR A 192 2.16 3.43 -26.43
N ALA A 193 1.61 2.42 -25.76
CA ALA A 193 1.15 1.18 -26.39
C ALA A 193 -0.24 1.30 -27.03
N LYS A 194 -1.02 2.35 -26.69
CA LYS A 194 -2.37 2.60 -27.23
C LYS A 194 -2.40 3.64 -28.35
N ASP A 195 -1.38 4.48 -28.48
CA ASP A 195 -1.30 5.55 -29.49
C ASP A 195 -0.99 5.02 -30.91
N GLU A 196 -1.72 3.99 -31.34
CA GLU A 196 -1.88 3.57 -32.75
C GLU A 196 -3.38 3.50 -33.14
#